data_AF-A0A8J7EHH4-F1
#
_entry.id   AF-A0A8J7EHH4-F1
#
_cell.length_a   1.000
_cell.length_b   1.000
_cell.length_c   1.000
_cell.angle_alpha   90.00
_cell.angle_beta   90.00
_cell.angle_gamma   90.00
#
_symmetry.space_group_name_H-M   'P 1'
#
loop_
_entity.id
_entity.type
_entity.pdbx_description
1 polymer ?
#
loop_
_entity_poly.entity_id
_entity_poly.type
_entity_poly.pdbx_seq_one_letter_code
_entity_poly.pdbx_strand_id
1 'polypeptide(L)'
;MPALTSLDTVANLKPIARDRLTLVESEYQSIQHLPVGQVGTVLEVYAGDQPSYLVEFADSKGREYAVAILKPDELLALHYELALAS
;
A
#
# COMPACT_ATOMS: atom_id res chain seq x y z
N MET A 1 -9.57 -11.41 -9.14
CA MET A 1 -8.19 -11.32 -8.62
C MET A 1 -8.11 -12.21 -7.40
N PRO A 2 -7.01 -12.93 -7.15
CA PRO A 2 -6.83 -13.64 -5.89
C PRO A 2 -6.97 -12.65 -4.73
N ALA A 3 -7.51 -13.13 -3.59
CA ALA A 3 -7.61 -12.30 -2.39
C ALA A 3 -6.20 -11.94 -1.91
N LEU A 4 -5.99 -10.68 -1.55
CA LEU A 4 -4.71 -10.24 -1.00
C LEU A 4 -4.50 -10.86 0.39
N THR A 5 -3.25 -11.14 0.69
CA THR A 5 -2.78 -11.67 1.96
C THR A 5 -1.72 -10.74 2.56
N SER A 6 -1.37 -10.96 3.83
CA SER A 6 -0.27 -10.21 4.45
C SER A 6 1.02 -10.42 3.66
N LEU A 7 1.79 -9.34 3.51
CA LEU A 7 3.03 -9.22 2.73
C LEU A 7 2.87 -9.21 1.21
N ASP A 8 1.65 -9.22 0.68
CA ASP A 8 1.45 -8.93 -0.73
C ASP A 8 1.90 -7.49 -1.05
N THR A 9 2.67 -7.36 -2.13
CA THR A 9 3.02 -6.05 -2.68
C THR A 9 1.88 -5.55 -3.56
N VAL A 10 1.47 -4.30 -3.36
CA VAL A 10 0.34 -3.69 -4.07
C VAL A 10 0.71 -2.31 -4.58
N ALA A 11 -0.01 -1.82 -5.58
CA ALA A 11 -0.01 -0.42 -6.00
C ALA A 11 -1.42 0.16 -5.83
N ASN A 12 -1.51 1.42 -5.38
CA ASN A 12 -2.80 2.12 -5.32
C ASN A 12 -3.27 2.56 -6.71
N LEU A 13 -4.55 2.35 -7.01
CA LEU A 13 -5.19 2.72 -8.28
C LEU A 13 -5.69 4.16 -8.32
N LYS A 14 -5.81 4.81 -7.15
CA LYS A 14 -6.34 6.17 -6.97
C LYS A 14 -5.43 6.95 -6.03
N PRO A 15 -5.27 8.28 -6.16
CA PRO A 15 -4.53 9.07 -5.19
C PRO A 15 -5.10 8.88 -3.78
N ILE A 16 -4.24 8.78 -2.77
CA ILE A 16 -4.65 8.64 -1.37
C ILE A 16 -4.50 9.98 -0.69
N ALA A 17 -5.62 10.60 -0.32
CA ALA A 17 -5.64 11.91 0.33
C ALA A 17 -4.98 11.86 1.72
N ARG A 18 -4.37 12.99 2.13
CA ARG A 18 -3.62 13.12 3.39
C ARG A 18 -4.40 12.78 4.65
N ASP A 19 -5.71 13.00 4.67
CA ASP A 19 -6.61 12.68 5.79
C ASP A 19 -6.82 11.17 5.98
N ARG A 20 -6.53 10.37 4.95
CA ARG A 20 -6.54 8.91 5.00
C ARG A 20 -5.18 8.29 5.34
N LEU A 21 -4.14 9.11 5.44
CA LEU A 21 -2.78 8.67 5.76
C LEU A 21 -2.48 8.88 7.24
N THR A 22 -2.05 7.83 7.91
CA THR A 22 -1.29 7.94 9.15
C THR A 22 0.18 8.06 8.78
N LEU A 23 0.77 9.24 8.97
CA LEU A 23 2.18 9.47 8.72
C LEU A 23 2.99 9.17 9.98
N VAL A 24 4.11 8.47 9.80
CA VAL A 24 4.99 8.06 10.90
C VAL A 24 6.14 9.04 11.07
N GLU A 25 6.75 9.43 9.94
CA GLU A 25 8.00 10.17 9.92
C GLU A 25 7.78 11.68 9.71
N SER A 26 8.48 12.50 10.50
CA SER A 26 8.29 13.96 10.50
C SER A 26 8.60 14.62 9.15
N GLU A 27 9.56 14.05 8.41
CA GLU A 27 10.02 14.48 7.09
C GLU A 27 8.90 14.45 6.03
N TYR A 28 7.86 13.66 6.26
CA TYR A 28 6.76 13.43 5.32
C TYR A 28 5.48 14.19 5.69
N GLN A 29 5.47 14.96 6.80
CA GLN A 29 4.27 15.66 7.28
C GLN A 29 3.65 16.63 6.26
N SER A 30 4.44 17.14 5.32
CA SER A 30 4.02 18.07 4.27
C SER A 30 3.32 17.41 3.08
N ILE A 31 3.34 16.08 2.97
CA ILE A 31 2.65 15.34 1.91
C ILE A 31 1.16 15.71 1.90
N GLN A 32 0.65 16.03 0.72
CA GLN A 32 -0.77 16.36 0.52
C GLN A 32 -1.60 15.16 0.05
N HIS A 33 -0.97 14.20 -0.64
CA HIS A 33 -1.56 12.93 -1.05
C HIS A 33 -0.45 11.97 -1.51
N LEU A 34 -0.73 10.67 -1.54
CA LEU A 34 0.08 9.71 -2.30
C LEU A 34 -0.43 9.65 -3.75
N PRO A 35 0.47 9.69 -4.75
CA PRO A 35 0.08 9.60 -6.16
C PRO A 35 -0.43 8.20 -6.52
N VAL A 36 -1.09 8.06 -7.68
CA VAL A 36 -1.44 6.75 -8.25
C VAL A 36 -0.17 5.95 -8.53
N GLY A 37 -0.22 4.64 -8.30
CA GLY A 37 0.89 3.72 -8.57
C GLY A 37 1.95 3.68 -7.46
N GLN A 38 1.73 4.37 -6.34
CA GLN A 38 2.54 4.24 -5.15
C GLN A 38 2.48 2.78 -4.66
N VAL A 39 3.66 2.18 -4.56
CA VAL A 39 3.83 0.79 -4.13
C VAL A 39 3.84 0.73 -2.61
N GLY A 40 3.10 -0.23 -2.07
CA GLY A 40 3.04 -0.54 -0.65
C GLY A 40 2.94 -2.04 -0.37
N THR A 41 3.00 -2.39 0.90
CA THR A 41 2.91 -3.77 1.40
C THR A 41 1.67 -3.93 2.25
N VAL A 42 0.90 -4.99 2.04
CA VAL A 42 -0.24 -5.31 2.93
C VAL A 42 0.30 -5.80 4.28
N LEU A 43 0.05 -5.06 5.36
CA LEU A 43 0.37 -5.48 6.71
C LEU A 43 -0.70 -6.37 7.30
N GLU A 44 -1.96 -5.93 7.23
CA GLU A 44 -3.10 -6.59 7.85
C GLU A 44 -4.29 -6.68 6.88
N VAL A 45 -5.01 -7.81 6.95
CA VAL A 45 -6.25 -8.04 6.20
C VAL A 45 -7.43 -8.02 7.18
N TYR A 46 -8.28 -7.00 7.08
CA TYR A 46 -9.53 -6.94 7.81
C TYR A 46 -10.59 -7.73 7.05
N ALA A 47 -10.88 -8.94 7.52
CA ALA A 47 -11.86 -9.83 6.90
C ALA A 47 -13.31 -9.34 7.07
N GLY A 48 -14.16 -9.69 6.11
CA GLY A 48 -15.59 -9.37 6.08
C GLY A 48 -16.15 -9.50 4.67
N ASP A 49 -17.44 -9.21 4.48
CA ASP A 49 -18.08 -9.23 3.15
C ASP A 49 -17.42 -8.25 2.17
N GLN A 50 -16.90 -7.14 2.71
CA GLN A 50 -16.05 -6.19 2.00
C GLN A 50 -14.73 -6.09 2.76
N PRO A 51 -13.70 -6.89 2.41
CA PRO A 51 -12.43 -6.83 3.10
C PRO A 51 -11.77 -5.46 2.90
N SER A 52 -10.90 -5.09 3.82
CA SER A 52 -10.02 -3.93 3.67
C SER A 52 -8.61 -4.28 4.11
N TYR A 53 -7.64 -3.49 3.67
CA TYR A 53 -6.23 -3.81 3.80
C TYR A 53 -5.51 -2.64 4.43
N LEU A 54 -4.81 -2.89 5.54
CA LEU A 54 -3.83 -1.95 6.04
C LEU A 54 -2.58 -2.07 5.17
N VAL A 55 -2.22 -1.00 4.48
CA VAL A 55 -1.07 -0.96 3.58
C VAL A 55 -0.04 0.00 4.13
N GLU A 56 1.20 -0.47 4.28
CA GLU A 56 2.36 0.38 4.55
C GLU A 56 2.98 0.89 3.26
N PHE A 57 3.52 2.11 3.32
CA PHE A 57 4.30 2.72 2.27
C PHE A 57 5.67 3.05 2.84
N ALA A 58 6.70 2.50 2.20
CA ALA A 58 8.08 2.70 2.57
C ALA A 58 8.81 3.58 1.55
N ASP A 59 9.79 4.34 2.03
CA ASP A 59 10.66 5.15 1.19
C ASP A 59 11.73 4.28 0.48
N SER A 60 12.58 4.91 -0.33
CA SER A 60 13.64 4.20 -1.06
C SER A 60 14.73 3.59 -0.17
N LYS A 61 14.69 3.85 1.15
CA LYS A 61 15.59 3.26 2.15
C LYS A 61 14.89 2.17 2.96
N GLY A 62 13.66 1.81 2.61
CA GLY A 62 12.86 0.82 3.32
C GLY A 62 12.29 1.31 4.64
N ARG A 63 12.17 2.63 4.84
CA ARG A 63 11.55 3.20 6.05
C ARG A 63 10.08 3.44 5.80
N GLU A 64 9.23 2.89 6.65
CA GLU A 64 7.81 3.24 6.68
C GLU A 64 7.64 4.74 6.89
N TYR A 65 6.86 5.39 6.02
CA TYR A 65 6.54 6.80 6.17
C TYR A 65 5.03 7.09 6.23
N ALA A 66 4.21 6.15 5.74
CA ALA A 66 2.75 6.26 5.78
C ALA A 66 2.09 4.89 5.84
N VAL A 67 0.94 4.81 6.49
CA VAL A 67 -0.01 3.69 6.35
C VAL A 67 -1.40 4.20 5.99
N ALA A 68 -2.17 3.37 5.28
CA ALA A 68 -3.56 3.65 4.95
C ALA A 68 -4.41 2.37 4.94
N ILE A 69 -5.68 2.50 5.31
CA ILE A 69 -6.67 1.43 5.10
C ILE A 69 -7.33 1.63 3.73
N LEU A 70 -7.19 0.64 2.87
CA LEU A 70 -7.60 0.67 1.47
C LEU A 70 -8.55 -0.48 1.14
N LYS A 71 -9.49 -0.22 0.23
CA LYS A 71 -10.45 -1.20 -0.27
C LYS A 71 -9.90 -1.98 -1.46
N PRO A 72 -10.47 -3.15 -1.80
CA PRO A 72 -10.04 -3.95 -2.94
C PRO A 72 -10.03 -3.19 -4.27
N ASP A 73 -10.99 -2.29 -4.50
CA ASP A 73 -11.10 -1.48 -5.72
C ASP A 73 -10.11 -0.30 -5.77
N GLU A 74 -9.30 -0.13 -4.73
CA GLU A 74 -8.26 0.89 -4.63
C GLU A 74 -6.86 0.31 -4.85
N LEU A 75 -6.73 -1.02 -5.00
CA LEU A 75 -5.46 -1.72 -5.02
C LEU A 75 -5.31 -2.60 -6.27
N LEU A 76 -4.08 -2.68 -6.75
CA LEU A 76 -3.61 -3.62 -7.75
C LEU A 76 -2.54 -4.50 -7.11
N ALA A 77 -2.78 -5.81 -7.04
CA ALA A 77 -1.78 -6.78 -6.62
C ALA A 77 -0.61 -6.79 -7.63
N LEU A 78 0.62 -6.65 -7.14
CA LEU A 78 1.83 -6.76 -7.94
C LEU A 78 2.44 -8.15 -7.72
N HIS A 79 2.24 -9.03 -8.70
CA HIS A 79 2.85 -10.35 -8.70
C HIS A 79 4.20 -10.28 -9.42
N TYR A 80 5.29 -10.43 -8.66
CA TYR A 80 6.62 -10.55 -9.22
C TYR A 80 6.95 -12.03 -9.41
N GLU A 81 7.11 -12.44 -10.66
CA GLU A 81 7.83 -13.68 -10.94
C GLU A 81 9.31 -13.34 -10.99
N LEU A 82 10.09 -13.93 -10.10
CA LEU A 82 11.54 -13.91 -10.19
C LEU A 82 11.94 -14.64 -11.47
N ALA A 83 12.16 -13.87 -12.54
CA ALA A 83 12.86 -14.38 -13.70
C ALA A 83 14.30 -14.64 -13.27
N LEU A 84 14.64 -15.92 -13.07
CA LEU A 84 16.04 -16.32 -12.93
C LEU A 84 16.75 -15.90 -14.22
N ALA A 85 17.74 -15.02 -14.10
CA ALA A 85 18.65 -14.77 -15.20
C ALA A 85 19.40 -16.07 -15.49
N SER A 86 19.14 -16.66 -16.65
CA SER A 86 19.85 -17.82 -17.19
C SER A 86 21.26 -17.47 -17.64
#